data_AF-A0A3M6QKL3-F1
#
_entry.id   AF-A0A3M6QKL3-F1
#
_cell.length_a   1.000
_cell.length_b   1.000
_cell.length_c   1.000
_cell.angle_alpha   90.00
_cell.angle_beta   90.00
_cell.angle_gamma   90.00
#
_symmetry.space_group_name_H-M   'P 1'
#
loop_
_entity.id
_entity.type
_entity.pdbx_description
1 polymer ?
#
loop_
_entity_poly.entity_id
_entity_poly.type
_entity_poly.pdbx_seq_one_letter_code
_entity_poly.pdbx_strand_id
1 'polypeptide(L)'
;MAFTQADDKRGKVAADDATAAALVATPPQLDSHVPWHIRLGSYLLMALGLLLVMFVGVLPGLLAACLGFLLTRWLNTVLVRLVVLVRRHPGPRVMGWLSRLSSTVVILAPLLMLFFTFSHYRSYLLTAPHQFTELTDYVARTILEFKDNLPEDIAAMLPKEAEEVQRTVAYYLWAKAGALANAGRIWLLGFLYAYVGLLIGALAAVRSHSNQHAPLTDALKVRVGRFGDAFRQIVTAQFWIASFNTALTAFFLLLVLPAFELRLPYTPALITLTFVAGLIPIVGNLLCNAVITIVGLSVSPMTALICLGFLILIHKAEYFINAKVVGQKTHIAVWELLAVMFVSEAIFGPAGLVAAPLFYAYLKKELEAARLV
;
A
#
# COMPACT_ATOMS: atom_id res chain seq x y z
N MET A 1 37.84 -22.38 40.15
CA MET A 1 36.45 -22.35 39.61
C MET A 1 35.92 -20.94 39.30
N ALA A 2 36.75 -19.89 39.28
CA ALA A 2 36.31 -18.51 38.99
C ALA A 2 36.77 -17.96 37.61
N PHE A 3 37.66 -18.66 36.89
CA PHE A 3 38.19 -18.20 35.60
C PHE A 3 37.31 -18.58 34.39
N THR A 4 36.49 -19.62 34.49
CA THR A 4 35.67 -20.11 33.36
C THR A 4 34.37 -19.34 33.15
N GLN A 5 33.89 -18.61 34.17
CA GLN A 5 32.65 -17.84 34.11
C GLN A 5 32.84 -16.42 33.56
N ALA A 6 34.09 -15.92 33.58
CA ALA A 6 34.44 -14.60 33.05
C ALA A 6 34.59 -14.62 31.51
N ASP A 7 35.13 -15.71 30.94
CA ASP A 7 35.26 -15.88 29.49
C ASP A 7 33.91 -16.13 28.80
N ASP A 8 33.00 -16.88 29.44
CA ASP A 8 31.64 -17.08 28.91
C ASP A 8 30.83 -15.78 28.89
N LYS A 9 31.00 -14.91 29.91
CA LYS A 9 30.42 -13.56 29.90
C LYS A 9 31.04 -12.64 28.84
N ARG A 10 32.35 -12.70 28.61
CA ARG A 10 33.01 -11.91 27.54
C ARG A 10 32.61 -12.37 26.14
N GLY A 11 32.49 -13.67 25.91
CA GLY A 11 32.04 -14.23 24.62
C GLY A 11 30.58 -13.89 24.31
N LYS A 12 29.73 -13.80 25.34
CA LYS A 12 28.31 -13.43 25.20
C LYS A 12 28.08 -11.94 24.98
N VAL A 13 28.85 -11.09 25.66
CA VAL A 13 28.87 -9.63 25.41
C VAL A 13 29.41 -9.34 23.99
N ALA A 14 30.46 -10.04 23.54
CA ALA A 14 30.97 -9.88 22.18
C ALA A 14 30.00 -10.37 21.08
N ALA A 15 29.18 -11.40 21.35
CA ALA A 15 28.17 -11.90 20.42
C ALA A 15 26.91 -11.03 20.38
N ASP A 16 26.49 -10.48 21.53
CA ASP A 16 25.41 -9.50 21.62
C ASP A 16 25.84 -8.15 21.00
N ASP A 17 27.10 -7.74 21.17
CA ASP A 17 27.67 -6.57 20.49
C ASP A 17 27.80 -6.79 18.98
N ALA A 18 28.10 -8.01 18.50
CA ALA A 18 28.15 -8.31 17.06
C ALA A 18 26.76 -8.36 16.40
N THR A 19 25.72 -8.78 17.14
CA THR A 19 24.33 -8.76 16.65
C THR A 19 23.64 -7.41 16.85
N ALA A 20 24.04 -6.62 17.84
CA ALA A 20 23.64 -5.22 18.00
C ALA A 20 24.38 -4.28 17.02
N ALA A 21 25.66 -4.55 16.71
CA ALA A 21 26.44 -3.81 15.70
C ALA A 21 25.90 -4.02 14.28
N ALA A 22 25.20 -5.12 14.01
CA ALA A 22 24.49 -5.32 12.75
C ALA A 22 23.24 -4.43 12.59
N LEU A 23 22.83 -3.70 13.64
CA LEU A 23 21.71 -2.75 13.66
C LEU A 23 22.13 -1.30 13.88
N VAL A 24 23.43 -1.03 14.03
CA VAL A 24 23.97 0.33 13.99
C VAL A 24 24.17 0.69 12.53
N ALA A 25 23.50 1.75 12.07
CA ALA A 25 23.72 2.33 10.76
C ALA A 25 25.23 2.51 10.55
N THR A 26 25.81 1.67 9.69
CA THR A 26 27.20 1.85 9.25
C THR A 26 27.26 3.25 8.65
N PRO A 27 28.23 4.10 9.03
CA PRO A 27 28.37 5.41 8.42
C PRO A 27 28.40 5.23 6.90
N PRO A 28 27.90 6.18 6.09
CA PRO A 28 27.88 6.03 4.64
C PRO A 28 29.30 5.74 4.19
N GLN A 29 29.57 4.47 3.88
CA GLN A 29 30.85 4.06 3.36
C GLN A 29 30.91 4.78 2.02
N LEU A 30 31.83 5.74 1.91
CA LEU A 30 32.20 6.26 0.62
C LEU A 30 32.55 5.03 -0.21
N ASP A 31 31.85 4.85 -1.33
CA ASP A 31 32.21 3.85 -2.33
C ASP A 31 33.59 4.17 -2.97
N SER A 32 34.44 4.99 -2.34
CA SER A 32 35.74 5.50 -2.81
C SER A 32 36.70 4.39 -3.19
N HIS A 33 36.54 3.19 -2.62
CA HIS A 33 37.33 2.01 -2.96
C HIS A 33 36.83 1.28 -4.22
N VAL A 34 35.61 1.56 -4.68
CA VAL A 34 35.02 0.98 -5.90
C VAL A 34 35.40 1.87 -7.09
N PRO A 35 35.94 1.29 -8.19
CA PRO A 35 36.24 2.03 -9.40
C PRO A 35 35.03 2.83 -9.90
N TRP A 36 35.28 4.06 -10.38
CA TRP A 36 34.22 5.00 -10.76
C TRP A 36 33.27 4.42 -11.82
N HIS A 37 33.77 3.61 -12.76
CA HIS A 37 32.97 2.97 -13.81
C HIS A 37 31.99 1.93 -13.24
N ILE A 38 32.37 1.20 -12.19
CA ILE A 38 31.48 0.25 -11.51
C ILE A 38 30.40 1.00 -10.73
N ARG A 39 30.78 2.10 -10.07
CA ARG A 39 29.84 2.96 -9.33
C ARG A 39 28.84 3.63 -10.28
N LEU A 40 29.31 4.18 -11.40
CA LEU A 40 28.44 4.75 -12.42
C LEU A 40 27.53 3.66 -13.02
N GLY A 41 28.10 2.49 -13.32
CA GLY A 41 27.35 1.34 -13.82
C GLY A 41 26.23 0.92 -12.86
N SER A 42 26.47 0.89 -11.55
CA SER A 42 25.43 0.53 -10.57
C SER A 42 24.32 1.58 -10.48
N TYR A 43 24.64 2.88 -10.54
CA TYR A 43 23.64 3.95 -10.59
C TYR A 43 22.80 3.89 -11.86
N LEU A 44 23.43 3.71 -13.03
CA LEU A 44 22.74 3.62 -14.30
C LEU A 44 21.84 2.38 -14.36
N LEU A 45 22.31 1.22 -13.89
CA LEU A 45 21.50 0.01 -13.83
C LEU A 45 20.29 0.17 -12.90
N MET A 46 20.45 0.83 -11.75
CA MET A 46 19.34 1.08 -10.84
C MET A 46 18.33 2.05 -11.46
N ALA A 47 18.80 3.16 -12.04
CA ALA A 47 17.93 4.16 -12.67
C ALA A 47 17.17 3.57 -13.86
N LEU A 48 17.87 2.84 -14.75
CA LEU A 48 17.27 2.16 -15.89
C LEU A 48 16.28 1.08 -15.43
N GLY A 49 16.61 0.32 -14.40
CA GLY A 49 15.72 -0.70 -13.83
C GLY A 49 14.43 -0.10 -13.27
N LEU A 50 14.52 0.97 -12.47
CA LEU A 50 13.34 1.66 -11.93
C LEU A 50 12.50 2.31 -13.03
N LEU A 51 13.15 2.91 -14.02
CA LEU A 51 12.48 3.52 -15.18
C LEU A 51 11.77 2.46 -16.02
N LEU A 52 12.39 1.31 -16.27
CA LEU A 52 11.78 0.17 -16.96
C LEU A 52 10.56 -0.37 -16.19
N VAL A 53 10.64 -0.46 -14.87
CA VAL A 53 9.50 -0.85 -14.02
C VAL A 53 8.31 0.08 -14.24
N MET A 54 8.55 1.39 -14.37
CA MET A 54 7.51 2.38 -14.63
C MET A 54 6.94 2.25 -16.05
N PHE A 55 7.79 2.15 -17.07
CA PHE A 55 7.34 2.04 -18.47
C PHE A 55 6.59 0.75 -18.77
N VAL A 56 6.99 -0.37 -18.15
CA VAL A 56 6.32 -1.67 -18.33
C VAL A 56 5.07 -1.79 -17.42
N GLY A 57 4.92 -0.91 -16.43
CA GLY A 57 3.77 -0.93 -15.52
C GLY A 57 3.82 -2.03 -14.46
N VAL A 58 5.02 -2.53 -14.13
CA VAL A 58 5.23 -3.59 -13.11
C VAL A 58 5.51 -3.04 -11.72
N LEU A 59 5.23 -1.75 -11.49
CA LEU A 59 5.35 -1.09 -10.19
C LEU A 59 4.64 -1.85 -9.05
N PRO A 60 3.39 -2.36 -9.20
CA PRO A 60 2.75 -3.15 -8.16
C PRO A 60 3.58 -4.38 -7.76
N GLY A 61 4.24 -5.02 -8.73
CA GLY A 61 5.13 -6.15 -8.48
C GLY A 61 6.40 -5.76 -7.74
N LEU A 62 7.03 -4.63 -8.07
CA LEU A 62 8.19 -4.12 -7.34
C LEU A 62 7.85 -3.83 -5.87
N LEU A 63 6.77 -3.08 -5.63
CA LEU A 63 6.32 -2.73 -4.28
C LEU A 63 5.97 -3.98 -3.47
N ALA A 64 5.28 -4.94 -4.09
CA ALA A 64 4.93 -6.20 -3.43
C ALA A 64 6.16 -7.09 -3.18
N ALA A 65 7.19 -7.06 -4.05
CA ALA A 65 8.45 -7.76 -3.80
C ALA A 65 9.18 -7.18 -2.59
N CYS A 66 9.25 -5.84 -2.48
CA CYS A 66 9.82 -5.20 -1.30
C CYS A 66 9.01 -5.52 -0.04
N LEU A 67 7.68 -5.52 -0.13
CA LEU A 67 6.80 -5.87 0.98
C LEU A 67 6.96 -7.33 1.41
N GLY A 68 6.96 -8.27 0.46
CA GLY A 68 7.16 -9.70 0.72
C GLY A 68 8.50 -9.97 1.39
N PHE A 69 9.56 -9.33 0.90
CA PHE A 69 10.88 -9.42 1.51
C PHE A 69 10.91 -8.91 2.96
N LEU A 70 10.34 -7.73 3.20
CA LEU A 70 10.28 -7.13 4.54
C LEU A 70 9.40 -7.95 5.50
N LEU A 71 8.23 -8.40 5.05
CA LEU A 71 7.32 -9.22 5.86
C LEU A 71 7.94 -10.56 6.22
N THR A 72 8.59 -11.23 5.27
CA THR A 72 9.26 -12.52 5.53
C THR A 72 10.40 -12.34 6.54
N ARG A 73 11.22 -11.29 6.41
CA ARG A 73 12.29 -11.02 7.39
C ARG A 73 11.76 -10.61 8.76
N TRP A 74 10.72 -9.78 8.81
CA TRP A 74 10.08 -9.37 10.05
C TRP A 74 9.48 -10.57 10.78
N LEU A 75 8.72 -11.41 10.07
CA LEU A 75 8.10 -12.61 10.62
C LEU A 75 9.16 -13.60 11.10
N ASN A 76 10.23 -13.84 10.32
CA ASN A 76 11.34 -14.67 10.74
C ASN A 76 11.98 -14.14 12.03
N THR A 77 12.26 -12.84 12.11
CA THR A 77 12.84 -12.20 13.30
C THR A 77 11.94 -12.37 14.52
N VAL A 78 10.63 -12.16 14.38
CA VAL A 78 9.65 -12.35 15.47
C VAL A 78 9.62 -13.80 15.92
N LEU A 79 9.53 -14.75 14.98
CA LEU A 79 9.48 -16.18 15.29
C LEU A 79 10.78 -16.66 15.96
N VAL A 80 11.95 -16.22 15.49
CA VAL A 80 13.23 -16.53 16.12
C VAL A 80 13.29 -15.95 17.53
N ARG A 81 12.85 -14.69 17.75
CA ARG A 81 12.78 -14.09 19.10
C ARG A 81 11.87 -14.88 20.04
N LEU A 82 10.69 -15.29 19.58
CA LEU A 82 9.77 -16.11 20.36
C LEU A 82 10.37 -17.48 20.70
N VAL A 83 11.04 -18.13 19.74
CA VAL A 83 11.70 -19.41 19.98
C VAL A 83 12.89 -19.27 20.94
N VAL A 84 13.68 -18.20 20.84
CA VAL A 84 14.79 -17.93 21.78
C VAL A 84 14.26 -17.68 23.20
N LEU A 85 13.10 -17.05 23.34
CA LEU A 85 12.43 -16.83 24.62
C LEU A 85 12.03 -18.15 25.29
N VAL A 86 11.58 -19.13 24.51
CA VAL A 86 11.17 -20.47 24.99
C VAL A 86 12.35 -21.44 25.09
N ARG A 87 13.34 -21.34 24.20
CA ARG A 87 14.53 -22.18 24.10
C ARG A 87 15.76 -21.32 23.85
N ARG A 88 16.62 -21.18 24.86
CA ARG A 88 17.84 -20.34 24.81
C ARG A 88 18.82 -20.64 23.67
N HIS A 89 18.83 -21.87 23.13
CA HIS A 89 19.68 -22.26 22.00
C HIS A 89 18.89 -23.05 20.94
N PRO A 90 18.25 -22.39 19.97
CA PRO A 90 17.66 -23.08 18.82
C PRO A 90 18.75 -23.64 17.90
N GLY A 91 18.64 -24.91 17.52
CA GLY A 91 19.58 -25.53 16.59
C GLY A 91 19.47 -24.97 15.16
N PRO A 92 20.53 -25.08 14.33
CA PRO A 92 20.56 -24.50 12.98
C PRO A 92 19.47 -25.04 12.04
N ARG A 93 19.01 -26.28 12.25
CA ARG A 93 17.87 -26.86 11.52
C ARG A 93 16.54 -26.16 11.82
N VAL A 94 16.35 -25.70 13.06
CA VAL A 94 15.14 -24.99 13.50
C VAL A 94 15.11 -23.59 12.88
N MET A 95 16.24 -22.87 12.84
CA MET A 95 16.36 -21.58 12.13
C MET A 95 16.08 -21.71 10.63
N GLY A 96 16.59 -22.75 9.97
CA GLY A 96 16.28 -23.02 8.55
C GLY A 96 14.82 -23.39 8.30
N TRP A 97 14.14 -24.01 9.27
CA TRP A 97 12.70 -24.30 9.19
C TRP A 97 11.84 -23.05 9.42
N LEU A 98 12.17 -22.23 10.43
CA LEU A 98 11.51 -20.95 10.72
C LEU A 98 11.55 -19.99 9.52
N SER A 99 12.69 -19.94 8.82
CA SER A 99 12.82 -19.12 7.62
C SER A 99 11.92 -19.59 6.47
N ARG A 100 11.84 -20.91 6.24
CA ARG A 100 10.92 -21.48 5.24
C ARG A 100 9.46 -21.26 5.61
N LEU A 101 9.11 -21.49 6.88
CA LEU A 101 7.77 -21.23 7.40
C LEU A 101 7.36 -19.77 7.17
N SER A 102 8.25 -18.83 7.47
CA SER A 102 7.99 -17.39 7.28
C SER A 102 7.67 -17.04 5.83
N SER A 103 8.44 -17.58 4.86
CA SER A 103 8.15 -17.36 3.45
C SER A 103 6.84 -18.02 3.02
N THR A 104 6.56 -19.25 3.47
CA THR A 104 5.33 -19.96 3.14
C THR A 104 4.09 -19.23 3.68
N VAL A 105 4.15 -18.72 4.91
CA VAL A 105 3.07 -17.95 5.52
C VAL A 105 2.82 -16.66 4.75
N VAL A 106 3.86 -15.91 4.38
CA VAL A 106 3.69 -14.66 3.61
C VAL A 106 3.08 -14.90 2.24
N ILE A 107 3.43 -16.01 1.57
CA ILE A 107 2.89 -16.37 0.25
C ILE A 107 1.43 -16.87 0.36
N LEU A 108 1.13 -17.74 1.31
CA LEU A 108 -0.18 -18.39 1.42
C LEU A 108 -1.22 -17.53 2.14
N ALA A 109 -0.84 -16.65 3.07
CA ALA A 109 -1.78 -15.87 3.86
C ALA A 109 -2.75 -15.02 3.01
N PRO A 110 -2.30 -14.27 1.97
CA PRO A 110 -3.21 -13.52 1.11
C PRO A 110 -4.19 -14.41 0.33
N LEU A 111 -3.72 -15.57 -0.15
CA LEU A 111 -4.56 -16.54 -0.85
C LEU A 111 -5.63 -17.14 0.06
N LEU A 112 -5.24 -17.53 1.27
CA LEU A 112 -6.16 -18.03 2.28
C LEU A 112 -7.17 -16.97 2.68
N MET A 113 -6.71 -15.73 2.93
CA MET A 113 -7.59 -14.60 3.23
C MET A 113 -8.61 -14.39 2.11
N LEU A 114 -8.17 -14.35 0.85
CA LEU A 114 -9.06 -14.21 -0.31
C LEU A 114 -10.05 -15.38 -0.43
N PHE A 115 -9.60 -16.62 -0.19
CA PHE A 115 -10.44 -17.80 -0.18
C PHE A 115 -11.53 -17.74 0.90
N PHE A 116 -11.16 -17.38 2.14
CA PHE A 116 -12.12 -17.26 3.24
C PHE A 116 -13.10 -16.10 3.02
N THR A 117 -12.62 -14.94 2.57
CA THR A 117 -13.47 -13.79 2.22
C THR A 117 -14.44 -14.17 1.11
N PHE A 118 -13.96 -14.75 0.01
CA PHE A 118 -14.83 -15.18 -1.09
C PHE A 118 -15.84 -16.24 -0.65
N SER A 119 -15.43 -17.20 0.17
CA SER A 119 -16.32 -18.22 0.72
C SER A 119 -17.43 -17.61 1.60
N HIS A 120 -17.11 -16.60 2.41
CA HIS A 120 -18.06 -15.92 3.28
C HIS A 120 -19.06 -15.05 2.50
N TYR A 121 -18.61 -14.37 1.43
CA TYR A 121 -19.45 -13.46 0.63
C TYR A 121 -20.05 -14.11 -0.62
N ARG A 122 -19.86 -15.42 -0.83
CA ARG A 122 -20.41 -16.16 -1.99
C ARG A 122 -21.92 -16.00 -2.12
N SER A 123 -22.67 -16.00 -1.01
CA SER A 123 -24.13 -15.82 -1.03
C SER A 123 -24.55 -14.43 -1.53
N TYR A 124 -23.78 -13.40 -1.20
CA TYR A 124 -24.01 -12.01 -1.62
C TYR A 124 -23.55 -11.75 -3.07
N LEU A 125 -22.43 -12.35 -3.49
CA LEU A 125 -21.91 -12.19 -4.85
C LEU A 125 -22.75 -12.91 -5.90
N LEU A 126 -23.37 -14.03 -5.54
CA LEU A 126 -24.25 -14.80 -6.45
C LEU A 126 -25.63 -14.15 -6.65
N THR A 127 -26.04 -13.21 -5.79
CA THR A 127 -27.27 -12.40 -5.95
C THR A 127 -27.03 -11.08 -6.68
N ALA A 128 -25.78 -10.67 -6.89
CA ALA A 128 -25.40 -9.42 -7.56
C ALA A 128 -25.95 -9.24 -9.00
N PRO A 129 -26.05 -10.28 -9.86
CA PRO A 129 -26.64 -10.12 -11.19
C PRO A 129 -28.13 -9.72 -11.15
N HIS A 130 -28.86 -10.22 -10.14
CA HIS A 130 -30.28 -9.89 -9.95
C HIS A 130 -30.47 -8.44 -9.48
N GLN A 131 -29.62 -7.94 -8.58
CA GLN A 131 -29.68 -6.55 -8.10
C GLN A 131 -29.36 -5.51 -9.18
N PHE A 132 -28.43 -5.80 -10.09
CA PHE A 132 -28.19 -4.92 -11.23
C PHE A 132 -29.39 -4.83 -12.16
N THR A 133 -30.08 -5.97 -12.37
CA THR A 133 -31.29 -6.03 -13.20
C THR A 133 -32.44 -5.27 -12.54
N GLU A 134 -32.64 -5.42 -11.24
CA GLU A 134 -33.64 -4.67 -10.45
C GLU A 134 -33.34 -3.17 -10.38
N LEU A 135 -32.07 -2.76 -10.28
CA LEU A 135 -31.67 -1.35 -10.33
C LEU A 135 -31.96 -0.72 -11.69
N THR A 136 -31.67 -1.42 -12.79
CA THR A 136 -32.04 -0.95 -14.14
C THR A 136 -33.54 -0.88 -14.34
N ASP A 137 -34.30 -1.84 -13.80
CA ASP A 137 -35.76 -1.85 -13.88
C ASP A 137 -36.38 -0.74 -13.02
N TYR A 138 -35.82 -0.49 -11.84
CA TYR A 138 -36.20 0.61 -10.96
C TYR A 138 -35.93 1.97 -11.61
N VAL A 139 -34.72 2.19 -12.16
CA VAL A 139 -34.40 3.43 -12.88
C VAL A 139 -35.33 3.61 -14.10
N ALA A 140 -35.61 2.55 -14.85
CA ALA A 140 -36.56 2.61 -15.96
C ALA A 140 -37.97 2.99 -15.49
N ARG A 141 -38.45 2.40 -14.39
CA ARG A 141 -39.77 2.71 -13.80
C ARG A 141 -39.83 4.11 -13.23
N THR A 142 -38.83 4.58 -12.50
CA THR A 142 -38.79 5.94 -11.95
C THR A 142 -38.77 7.00 -13.04
N ILE A 143 -38.10 6.75 -14.16
CA ILE A 143 -38.14 7.64 -15.33
C ILE A 143 -39.55 7.70 -15.95
N LEU A 144 -40.26 6.56 -16.00
CA LEU A 144 -41.64 6.49 -16.50
C LEU A 144 -42.63 7.15 -15.53
N GLU A 145 -42.50 6.93 -14.22
CA GLU A 145 -43.32 7.57 -13.18
C GLU A 145 -43.12 9.09 -13.11
N PHE A 146 -41.90 9.57 -13.34
CA PHE A 146 -41.64 11.01 -13.45
C PHE A 146 -42.33 11.62 -14.67
N LYS A 147 -42.34 10.91 -15.81
CA LYS A 147 -43.03 11.36 -17.02
C LYS A 147 -44.54 11.51 -16.81
N ASP A 148 -45.16 10.58 -16.08
CA ASP A 148 -46.62 10.58 -15.85
C ASP A 148 -47.08 11.63 -14.83
N ASN A 149 -46.17 12.17 -14.00
CA ASN A 149 -46.46 13.20 -13.00
C ASN A 149 -46.01 14.61 -13.41
N LEU A 150 -45.58 14.80 -14.67
CA LEU A 150 -45.11 16.08 -15.14
C LEU A 150 -46.30 17.00 -15.55
N PRO A 151 -46.32 18.28 -15.14
CA PRO A 151 -47.26 19.27 -15.66
C PRO A 151 -47.15 19.38 -17.19
N GLU A 152 -48.28 19.55 -17.89
CA GLU A 152 -48.36 19.55 -19.37
C GLU A 152 -47.35 20.54 -20.03
N ASP A 153 -47.03 21.64 -19.36
CA ASP A 153 -46.09 22.66 -19.82
C ASP A 153 -44.63 22.17 -19.94
N ILE A 154 -44.20 21.25 -19.06
CA ILE A 154 -42.83 20.68 -19.09
C ILE A 154 -42.78 19.45 -20.00
N ALA A 155 -43.89 18.69 -20.08
CA ALA A 155 -44.02 17.54 -20.99
C ALA A 155 -43.87 17.94 -22.47
N ALA A 156 -44.26 19.18 -22.83
CA ALA A 156 -44.08 19.73 -24.17
C ALA A 156 -42.62 20.10 -24.53
N MET A 157 -41.75 20.30 -23.54
CA MET A 157 -40.32 20.59 -23.72
C MET A 157 -39.43 19.33 -23.74
N LEU A 158 -39.96 18.18 -23.32
CA LEU A 158 -39.26 16.90 -23.38
C LEU A 158 -39.31 16.32 -24.81
N PRO A 159 -38.18 15.76 -25.31
CA PRO A 159 -38.18 15.03 -26.58
C PRO A 159 -39.29 13.97 -26.59
N LYS A 160 -40.07 13.92 -27.67
CA LYS A 160 -41.33 13.14 -27.74
C LYS A 160 -41.15 11.62 -27.58
N GLU A 161 -39.94 11.11 -27.59
CA GLU A 161 -39.64 9.67 -27.60
C GLU A 161 -38.81 9.27 -26.37
N ALA A 162 -39.48 8.73 -25.35
CA ALA A 162 -38.82 8.12 -24.19
C ALA A 162 -37.83 7.01 -24.58
N GLU A 163 -38.01 6.41 -25.76
CA GLU A 163 -37.13 5.40 -26.34
C GLU A 163 -35.73 5.95 -26.67
N GLU A 164 -35.62 7.23 -27.06
CA GLU A 164 -34.34 7.88 -27.39
C GLU A 164 -33.53 8.21 -26.12
N VAL A 165 -34.21 8.65 -25.06
CA VAL A 165 -33.61 8.85 -23.73
C VAL A 165 -33.16 7.51 -23.14
N GLN A 166 -33.99 6.47 -23.25
CA GLN A 166 -33.66 5.13 -22.77
C GLN A 166 -32.46 4.54 -23.54
N ARG A 167 -32.39 4.71 -24.87
CA ARG A 167 -31.22 4.31 -25.67
C ARG A 167 -29.96 5.08 -25.29
N THR A 168 -30.07 6.39 -25.05
CA THR A 168 -28.92 7.22 -24.67
C THR A 168 -28.38 6.82 -23.30
N VAL A 169 -29.26 6.60 -22.32
CA VAL A 169 -28.90 6.12 -20.97
C VAL A 169 -28.34 4.70 -21.04
N ALA A 170 -28.98 3.79 -21.79
CA ALA A 170 -28.51 2.43 -21.97
C ALA A 170 -27.13 2.40 -22.65
N TYR A 171 -26.92 3.19 -23.71
CA TYR A 171 -25.63 3.33 -24.37
C TYR A 171 -24.57 3.90 -23.43
N TYR A 172 -24.90 4.92 -22.64
CA TYR A 172 -23.99 5.51 -21.66
C TYR A 172 -23.62 4.49 -20.56
N LEU A 173 -24.60 3.74 -20.04
CA LEU A 173 -24.36 2.66 -19.07
C LEU A 173 -23.52 1.53 -19.67
N TRP A 174 -23.78 1.13 -20.91
CA TRP A 174 -23.04 0.07 -21.58
C TRP A 174 -21.59 0.50 -21.87
N ALA A 175 -21.38 1.74 -22.32
CA ALA A 175 -20.05 2.32 -22.49
C ALA A 175 -19.29 2.41 -21.15
N LYS A 176 -19.97 2.77 -20.06
CA LYS A 176 -19.39 2.75 -18.70
C LYS A 176 -19.13 1.32 -18.21
N ALA A 177 -19.96 0.35 -18.53
CA ALA A 177 -19.74 -1.06 -18.21
C ALA A 177 -18.52 -1.62 -18.96
N GLY A 178 -18.33 -1.25 -20.23
CA GLY A 178 -17.13 -1.58 -21.00
C GLY A 178 -15.86 -0.96 -20.39
N ALA A 179 -15.93 0.31 -19.99
CA ALA A 179 -14.83 0.98 -19.28
C ALA A 179 -14.52 0.30 -17.93
N LEU A 180 -15.55 -0.10 -17.18
CA LEU A 180 -15.43 -0.81 -15.91
C LEU A 180 -14.82 -2.20 -16.10
N ALA A 181 -15.22 -2.94 -17.13
CA ALA A 181 -14.65 -4.25 -17.46
C ALA A 181 -13.16 -4.14 -17.84
N ASN A 182 -12.80 -3.14 -18.64
CA ASN A 182 -11.40 -2.90 -18.99
C ASN A 182 -10.57 -2.47 -17.77
N ALA A 183 -11.12 -1.61 -16.92
CA ALA A 183 -10.50 -1.27 -15.64
C ALA A 183 -10.27 -2.53 -14.81
N GLY A 184 -11.29 -3.37 -14.63
CA GLY A 184 -11.18 -4.64 -13.90
C GLY A 184 -10.08 -5.55 -14.42
N ARG A 185 -9.88 -5.64 -15.74
CA ARG A 185 -8.76 -6.39 -16.35
C ARG A 185 -7.40 -5.80 -15.97
N ILE A 186 -7.23 -4.48 -16.01
CA ILE A 186 -5.99 -3.80 -15.61
C ILE A 186 -5.69 -4.05 -14.12
N TRP A 187 -6.71 -3.95 -13.27
CA TRP A 187 -6.60 -4.28 -11.85
C TRP A 187 -6.18 -5.74 -11.64
N LEU A 188 -6.78 -6.69 -12.36
CA LEU A 188 -6.44 -8.11 -12.26
C LEU A 188 -4.97 -8.38 -12.63
N LEU A 189 -4.48 -7.74 -13.71
CA LEU A 189 -3.07 -7.80 -14.08
C LEU A 189 -2.16 -7.17 -13.01
N GLY A 190 -2.56 -6.04 -12.43
CA GLY A 190 -1.86 -5.41 -11.31
C GLY A 190 -1.77 -6.32 -10.08
N PHE A 191 -2.88 -7.00 -9.73
CA PHE A 191 -2.91 -8.00 -8.65
C PHE A 191 -2.01 -9.20 -8.96
N LEU A 192 -1.99 -9.68 -10.21
CA LEU A 192 -1.10 -10.75 -10.62
C LEU A 192 0.37 -10.34 -10.46
N TYR A 193 0.75 -9.16 -10.94
CA TYR A 193 2.12 -8.65 -10.76
C TYR A 193 2.47 -8.46 -9.30
N ALA A 194 1.56 -7.92 -8.48
CA ALA A 194 1.75 -7.81 -7.05
C ALA A 194 1.96 -9.18 -6.39
N TYR A 195 1.15 -10.19 -6.73
CA TYR A 195 1.31 -11.53 -6.18
C TYR A 195 2.63 -12.20 -6.61
N VAL A 196 3.00 -12.10 -7.88
CA VAL A 196 4.29 -12.59 -8.38
C VAL A 196 5.45 -11.87 -7.70
N GLY A 197 5.35 -10.54 -7.54
CA GLY A 197 6.32 -9.74 -6.81
C GLY A 197 6.48 -10.21 -5.36
N LEU A 198 5.37 -10.35 -4.64
CA LEU A 198 5.34 -10.86 -3.26
C LEU A 198 6.06 -12.21 -3.14
N LEU A 199 5.81 -13.13 -4.08
CA LEU A 199 6.48 -14.43 -4.15
C LEU A 199 7.99 -14.28 -4.32
N ILE A 200 8.43 -13.46 -5.29
CA ILE A 200 9.85 -13.19 -5.54
C ILE A 200 10.53 -12.61 -4.29
N GLY A 201 9.88 -11.64 -3.64
CA GLY A 201 10.36 -11.00 -2.42
C GLY A 201 10.52 -11.96 -1.25
N ALA A 202 9.51 -12.80 -1.02
CA ALA A 202 9.53 -13.80 0.05
C ALA A 202 10.63 -14.85 -0.16
N LEU A 203 10.82 -15.33 -1.40
CA LEU A 203 11.92 -16.24 -1.73
C LEU A 203 13.29 -15.59 -1.58
N ALA A 204 13.43 -14.33 -2.02
CA ALA A 204 14.67 -13.57 -1.87
C ALA A 204 15.07 -13.37 -0.40
N ALA A 205 14.10 -13.27 0.52
CA ALA A 205 14.36 -13.11 1.94
C ALA A 205 14.99 -14.35 2.61
N VAL A 206 14.72 -15.55 2.08
CA VAL A 206 15.19 -16.84 2.66
C VAL A 206 16.48 -17.34 2.00
N ARG A 207 16.86 -16.79 0.84
CA ARG A 207 18.04 -17.23 0.10
C ARG A 207 19.33 -17.03 0.92
N SER A 208 20.12 -18.09 1.07
CA SER A 208 21.48 -17.98 1.60
C SER A 208 22.35 -17.23 0.60
N HIS A 209 23.08 -16.22 1.08
CA HIS A 209 23.95 -15.42 0.23
C HIS A 209 25.19 -16.27 -0.10
N SER A 210 25.52 -16.42 -1.38
CA SER A 210 26.81 -17.00 -1.77
C SER A 210 27.90 -15.94 -1.54
N ASN A 211 29.06 -16.37 -1.02
CA ASN A 211 30.22 -15.50 -0.78
C ASN A 211 30.97 -15.10 -2.08
N GLN A 212 30.28 -15.05 -3.22
CA GLN A 212 30.87 -14.59 -4.46
C GLN A 212 30.86 -13.06 -4.49
N HIS A 213 32.04 -12.47 -4.34
CA HIS A 213 32.27 -11.03 -4.28
C HIS A 213 32.64 -10.52 -5.67
N ALA A 214 31.63 -10.30 -6.51
CA ALA A 214 31.82 -9.56 -7.75
C ALA A 214 31.61 -8.07 -7.47
N PRO A 215 32.55 -7.17 -7.88
CA PRO A 215 32.54 -5.77 -7.44
C PRO A 215 31.29 -5.01 -7.89
N LEU A 216 30.74 -5.33 -9.07
CA LEU A 216 29.46 -4.75 -9.53
C LEU A 216 28.27 -5.26 -8.71
N THR A 217 28.26 -6.54 -8.34
CA THR A 217 27.20 -7.14 -7.54
C THR A 217 27.17 -6.52 -6.14
N ASP A 218 28.33 -6.27 -5.54
CA ASP A 218 28.40 -5.64 -4.22
C ASP A 218 27.96 -4.17 -4.29
N ALA A 219 28.35 -3.43 -5.33
CA ALA A 219 27.84 -2.09 -5.56
C ALA A 219 26.30 -2.07 -5.73
N LEU A 220 25.72 -3.01 -6.48
CA LEU A 220 24.27 -3.13 -6.65
C LEU A 220 23.55 -3.50 -5.35
N LYS A 221 24.12 -4.41 -4.54
CA LYS A 221 23.55 -4.77 -3.22
C LYS A 221 23.41 -3.54 -2.32
N VAL A 222 24.39 -2.64 -2.33
CA VAL A 222 24.32 -1.38 -1.56
C VAL A 222 23.14 -0.52 -2.03
N ARG A 223 22.98 -0.34 -3.35
CA ARG A 223 21.88 0.46 -3.94
C ARG A 223 20.50 -0.14 -3.66
N VAL A 224 20.35 -1.45 -3.86
CA VAL A 224 19.12 -2.18 -3.53
C VAL A 224 18.82 -2.12 -2.03
N GLY A 225 19.86 -2.19 -1.19
CA GLY A 225 19.74 -2.00 0.26
C GLY A 225 19.16 -0.62 0.63
N ARG A 226 19.73 0.45 0.07
CA ARG A 226 19.24 1.83 0.27
C ARG A 226 17.82 2.03 -0.23
N PHE A 227 17.45 1.41 -1.37
CA PHE A 227 16.08 1.39 -1.86
C PHE A 227 15.14 0.68 -0.88
N GLY A 228 15.55 -0.48 -0.36
CA GLY A 228 14.82 -1.21 0.67
C GLY A 228 14.65 -0.42 1.96
N ASP A 229 15.66 0.34 2.38
CA ASP A 229 15.59 1.22 3.56
C ASP A 229 14.65 2.41 3.34
N ALA A 230 14.62 3.00 2.14
CA ALA A 230 13.64 4.02 1.77
C ALA A 230 12.21 3.46 1.81
N PHE A 231 12.01 2.29 1.21
CA PHE A 231 10.72 1.60 1.21
C PHE A 231 10.25 1.25 2.62
N ARG A 232 11.13 0.67 3.45
CA ARG A 232 10.82 0.33 4.86
C ARG A 232 10.42 1.56 5.65
N GLN A 233 11.12 2.69 5.47
CA GLN A 233 10.80 3.93 6.14
C GLN A 233 9.41 4.44 5.76
N ILE A 234 9.08 4.41 4.47
CA ILE A 234 7.75 4.82 3.98
C ILE A 234 6.66 3.90 4.52
N VAL A 235 6.80 2.57 4.36
CA VAL A 235 5.79 1.62 4.85
C VAL A 235 5.59 1.72 6.36
N THR A 236 6.66 1.92 7.13
CA THR A 236 6.56 2.10 8.59
C THR A 236 5.82 3.38 8.94
N ALA A 237 6.11 4.50 8.26
CA ALA A 237 5.40 5.75 8.46
C ALA A 237 3.91 5.61 8.07
N GLN A 238 3.63 4.98 6.92
CA GLN A 238 2.26 4.76 6.44
C GLN A 238 1.46 3.84 7.35
N PHE A 239 2.08 2.83 7.95
CA PHE A 239 1.39 1.97 8.91
C PHE A 239 0.88 2.77 10.13
N TRP A 240 1.70 3.69 10.66
CA TRP A 240 1.28 4.57 11.77
C TRP A 240 0.21 5.57 11.35
N ILE A 241 0.35 6.17 10.17
CA ILE A 241 -0.64 7.11 9.60
C ILE A 241 -1.98 6.41 9.36
N ALA A 242 -1.97 5.26 8.68
CA ALA A 242 -3.16 4.47 8.40
C ALA A 242 -3.84 4.02 9.70
N SER A 243 -3.09 3.53 10.68
CA SER A 243 -3.64 3.14 11.99
C SER A 243 -4.33 4.30 12.70
N PHE A 244 -3.73 5.49 12.66
CA PHE A 244 -4.31 6.70 13.23
C PHE A 244 -5.61 7.11 12.52
N ASN A 245 -5.58 7.17 11.18
CA ASN A 245 -6.75 7.50 10.37
C ASN A 245 -7.87 6.48 10.60
N THR A 246 -7.55 5.19 10.66
CA THR A 246 -8.51 4.13 10.97
C THR A 246 -9.09 4.28 12.38
N ALA A 247 -8.27 4.60 13.38
CA ALA A 247 -8.74 4.77 14.76
C ALA A 247 -9.72 5.94 14.88
N LEU A 248 -9.39 7.09 14.28
CA LEU A 248 -10.29 8.24 14.27
C LEU A 248 -11.56 7.97 13.45
N THR A 249 -11.43 7.36 12.27
CA THR A 249 -12.59 6.97 11.45
C THR A 249 -13.47 5.97 12.20
N ALA A 250 -12.90 4.99 12.89
CA ALA A 250 -13.65 4.05 13.72
C ALA A 250 -14.37 4.78 14.86
N PHE A 251 -13.71 5.70 15.55
CA PHE A 251 -14.33 6.54 16.58
C PHE A 251 -15.52 7.33 16.01
N PHE A 252 -15.35 7.95 14.86
CA PHE A 252 -16.40 8.73 14.22
C PHE A 252 -17.58 7.88 13.75
N LEU A 253 -17.31 6.78 13.05
CA LEU A 253 -18.34 5.90 12.51
C LEU A 253 -19.09 5.11 13.60
N LEU A 254 -18.42 4.73 14.69
CA LEU A 254 -18.99 3.89 15.74
C LEU A 254 -19.57 4.66 16.92
N LEU A 255 -19.10 5.89 17.18
CA LEU A 255 -19.54 6.67 18.34
C LEU A 255 -20.21 7.99 17.94
N VAL A 256 -19.57 8.79 17.08
CA VAL A 256 -20.08 10.13 16.74
C VAL A 256 -21.35 10.06 15.88
N LEU A 257 -21.30 9.39 14.73
CA LEU A 257 -22.45 9.27 13.82
C LEU A 257 -23.66 8.60 14.49
N PRO A 258 -23.50 7.49 15.23
CA PRO A 258 -24.62 6.87 15.95
C PRO A 258 -25.21 7.74 17.05
N ALA A 259 -24.44 8.64 17.67
CA ALA A 259 -24.95 9.59 18.67
C ALA A 259 -25.91 10.63 18.07
N PHE A 260 -25.84 10.85 16.76
CA PHE A 260 -26.78 11.69 15.99
C PHE A 260 -27.79 10.88 15.19
N GLU A 261 -27.91 9.57 15.44
CA GLU A 261 -28.78 8.62 14.70
C GLU A 261 -28.45 8.48 13.20
N LEU A 262 -27.28 8.95 12.75
CA LEU A 262 -26.85 8.93 11.35
C LEU A 262 -25.95 7.71 11.03
N ARG A 263 -26.45 6.49 11.25
CA ARG A 263 -25.63 5.28 11.06
C ARG A 263 -25.30 5.04 9.60
N LEU A 264 -24.01 4.89 9.28
CA LEU A 264 -23.57 4.54 7.94
C LEU A 264 -23.62 3.02 7.69
N PRO A 265 -24.14 2.59 6.52
CA PRO A 265 -24.07 1.19 6.13
C PRO A 265 -22.62 0.76 5.90
N TYR A 266 -22.35 -0.54 6.05
CA TYR A 266 -21.01 -1.12 5.83
C TYR A 266 -19.90 -0.53 6.71
N THR A 267 -20.22 0.03 7.88
CA THR A 267 -19.24 0.66 8.79
C THR A 267 -17.99 -0.22 9.05
N PRO A 268 -18.08 -1.52 9.37
CA PRO A 268 -16.88 -2.36 9.54
C PRO A 268 -16.01 -2.46 8.27
N ALA A 269 -16.64 -2.48 7.10
CA ALA A 269 -15.93 -2.51 5.82
C ALA A 269 -15.27 -1.15 5.52
N LEU A 270 -15.91 -0.03 5.85
CA LEU A 270 -15.33 1.32 5.72
C LEU A 270 -14.10 1.51 6.62
N ILE A 271 -14.16 1.01 7.87
CA ILE A 271 -13.03 1.04 8.79
C ILE A 271 -11.87 0.20 8.24
N THR A 272 -12.17 -1.02 7.78
CA THR A 272 -11.18 -1.93 7.17
C THR A 272 -10.57 -1.32 5.91
N LEU A 273 -11.40 -0.72 5.04
CA LEU A 273 -10.96 -0.03 3.84
C LEU A 273 -10.04 1.13 4.17
N THR A 274 -10.39 1.94 5.19
CA THR A 274 -9.57 3.06 5.67
C THR A 274 -8.17 2.59 6.05
N PHE A 275 -8.06 1.45 6.72
CA PHE A 275 -6.77 0.88 7.08
C PHE A 275 -6.00 0.37 5.86
N VAL A 276 -6.63 -0.51 5.06
CA VAL A 276 -5.97 -1.22 3.96
C VAL A 276 -5.56 -0.26 2.86
N ALA A 277 -6.47 0.60 2.41
CA ALA A 277 -6.16 1.58 1.39
C ALA A 277 -5.21 2.65 1.93
N GLY A 278 -5.34 3.06 3.21
CA GLY A 278 -4.42 4.01 3.86
C GLY A 278 -2.95 3.58 3.86
N LEU A 279 -2.62 2.30 3.62
CA LEU A 279 -1.24 1.84 3.43
C LEU A 279 -0.64 2.27 2.08
N ILE A 280 -1.47 2.67 1.11
CA ILE A 280 -1.05 3.22 -0.19
C ILE A 280 -1.02 4.75 -0.06
N PRO A 281 0.17 5.37 -0.09
CA PRO A 281 0.30 6.82 0.07
C PRO A 281 -0.60 7.59 -0.91
N ILE A 282 -1.28 8.63 -0.41
CA ILE A 282 -2.11 9.59 -1.14
C ILE A 282 -3.35 8.97 -1.80
N VAL A 283 -3.17 8.01 -2.71
CA VAL A 283 -4.24 7.31 -3.43
C VAL A 283 -5.19 6.62 -2.47
N GLY A 284 -4.65 5.99 -1.42
CA GLY A 284 -5.41 5.34 -0.37
C GLY A 284 -6.40 6.25 0.33
N ASN A 285 -5.89 7.37 0.83
CA ASN A 285 -6.69 8.38 1.50
C ASN A 285 -7.75 8.98 0.56
N LEU A 286 -7.39 9.28 -0.70
CA LEU A 286 -8.36 9.79 -1.68
C LEU A 286 -9.49 8.79 -1.92
N LEU A 287 -9.16 7.51 -2.08
CA LEU A 287 -10.13 6.43 -2.28
C LEU A 287 -11.05 6.29 -1.06
N CYS A 288 -10.50 6.26 0.15
CA CYS A 288 -11.30 6.17 1.37
C CYS A 288 -12.23 7.36 1.54
N ASN A 289 -11.72 8.58 1.32
CA ASN A 289 -12.50 9.79 1.46
C ASN A 289 -13.65 9.82 0.45
N ALA A 290 -13.39 9.41 -0.80
CA ALA A 290 -14.41 9.30 -1.83
C ALA A 290 -15.48 8.27 -1.45
N VAL A 291 -15.08 7.06 -1.05
CA VAL A 291 -16.03 5.99 -0.69
C VAL A 291 -16.86 6.37 0.53
N ILE A 292 -16.26 6.93 1.59
CA ILE A 292 -16.99 7.37 2.79
C ILE A 292 -17.98 8.48 2.44
N THR A 293 -17.60 9.43 1.58
CA THR A 293 -18.49 10.51 1.15
C THR A 293 -19.67 9.98 0.32
N ILE A 294 -19.41 9.06 -0.62
CA ILE A 294 -20.45 8.40 -1.42
C ILE A 294 -21.41 7.61 -0.53
N VAL A 295 -20.89 6.84 0.42
CA VAL A 295 -21.72 6.10 1.37
C VAL A 295 -22.50 7.06 2.28
N GLY A 296 -21.91 8.19 2.69
CA GLY A 296 -22.61 9.27 3.38
C GLY A 296 -23.79 9.83 2.59
N LEU A 297 -23.60 10.09 1.29
CA LEU A 297 -24.66 10.56 0.39
C LEU A 297 -25.82 9.57 0.28
N SER A 298 -25.54 8.27 0.37
CA SER A 298 -26.58 7.24 0.33
C SER A 298 -27.52 7.27 1.54
N VAL A 299 -27.10 7.89 2.66
CA VAL A 299 -27.95 8.12 3.84
C VAL A 299 -28.66 9.47 3.74
N SER A 300 -27.90 10.56 3.59
CA SER A 300 -28.47 11.89 3.31
C SER A 300 -27.38 12.89 2.86
N PRO A 301 -27.74 13.98 2.17
CA PRO A 301 -26.80 15.06 1.84
C PRO A 301 -26.14 15.68 3.08
N MET A 302 -26.86 15.79 4.19
CA MET A 302 -26.33 16.31 5.45
C MET A 302 -25.29 15.38 6.05
N THR A 303 -25.54 14.06 6.03
CA THR A 303 -24.58 13.05 6.50
C THR A 303 -23.30 13.11 5.68
N ALA A 304 -23.39 13.28 4.36
CA ALA A 304 -22.23 13.45 3.50
C ALA A 304 -21.42 14.71 3.84
N LEU A 305 -22.07 15.83 4.11
CA LEU A 305 -21.41 17.06 4.55
C LEU A 305 -20.69 16.89 5.89
N ILE A 306 -21.31 16.23 6.85
CA ILE A 306 -20.70 15.90 8.16
C ILE A 306 -19.48 15.00 7.94
N CYS A 307 -19.61 13.96 7.11
CA CYS A 307 -18.50 13.08 6.76
C CYS A 307 -17.36 13.85 6.08
N LEU A 308 -17.66 14.71 5.10
CA LEU A 308 -16.67 15.50 4.39
C LEU A 308 -15.93 16.45 5.34
N GLY A 309 -16.66 17.14 6.21
CA GLY A 309 -16.08 18.00 7.24
C GLY A 309 -15.15 17.23 8.17
N PHE A 310 -15.56 16.04 8.61
CA PHE A 310 -14.73 15.15 9.40
C PHE A 310 -13.47 14.67 8.66
N LEU A 311 -13.59 14.26 7.39
CA LEU A 311 -12.46 13.80 6.57
C LEU A 311 -11.44 14.92 6.35
N ILE A 312 -11.88 16.16 6.15
CA ILE A 312 -11.00 17.34 6.08
C ILE A 312 -10.27 17.55 7.41
N LEU A 313 -10.98 17.42 8.54
CA LEU A 313 -10.38 17.56 9.87
C LEU A 313 -9.33 16.48 10.17
N ILE A 314 -9.63 15.21 9.85
CA ILE A 314 -8.65 14.12 10.00
C ILE A 314 -7.43 14.40 9.13
N HIS A 315 -7.62 14.74 7.86
CA HIS A 315 -6.49 14.95 6.96
C HIS A 315 -5.58 16.08 7.46
N LYS A 316 -6.16 17.10 8.08
CA LYS A 316 -5.40 18.17 8.74
C LYS A 316 -4.71 17.68 10.03
N ALA A 317 -5.38 16.86 10.83
CA ALA A 317 -4.79 16.23 12.02
C ALA A 317 -3.62 15.30 11.67
N GLU A 318 -3.73 14.54 10.58
CA GLU A 318 -2.67 13.71 10.00
C GLU A 318 -1.44 14.57 9.71
N TYR A 319 -1.60 15.73 9.06
CA TYR A 319 -0.49 16.65 8.78
C TYR A 319 0.25 17.08 10.06
N PHE A 320 -0.49 17.46 11.10
CA PHE A 320 0.11 17.86 12.39
C PHE A 320 0.83 16.71 13.09
N ILE A 321 0.26 15.50 13.04
CA ILE A 321 0.86 14.33 13.68
C ILE A 321 2.07 13.83 12.88
N ASN A 322 2.02 13.87 11.56
CA ASN A 322 3.17 13.51 10.73
C ASN A 322 4.38 14.41 11.07
N ALA A 323 4.14 15.71 11.31
CA ALA A 323 5.19 16.61 11.80
C ALA A 323 5.72 16.25 13.21
N LYS A 324 4.87 15.75 14.11
CA LYS A 324 5.23 15.46 15.51
C LYS A 324 5.79 14.05 15.76
N VAL A 325 5.29 13.03 15.06
CA VAL A 325 5.61 11.60 15.26
C VAL A 325 6.63 11.10 14.22
N VAL A 326 6.64 11.66 13.01
CA VAL A 326 7.49 11.21 11.89
C VAL A 326 8.54 12.26 11.49
N GLY A 327 8.28 13.54 11.78
CA GLY A 327 8.97 14.73 11.25
C GLY A 327 10.40 15.02 11.70
N GLN A 328 11.18 14.02 12.14
CA GLN A 328 12.60 14.22 12.47
C GLN A 328 13.60 13.50 11.55
N LYS A 329 13.17 12.78 10.50
CA LYS A 329 14.10 11.87 9.77
C LYS A 329 14.11 11.92 8.25
N THR A 330 13.46 12.88 7.63
CA THR A 330 13.56 13.10 6.17
C THR A 330 13.48 14.58 5.93
N HIS A 331 14.61 15.23 5.65
CA HIS A 331 14.70 16.64 5.28
C HIS A 331 14.07 16.90 3.88
N ILE A 332 12.97 16.24 3.53
CA ILE A 332 12.27 16.43 2.25
C ILE A 332 11.32 17.61 2.41
N ALA A 333 11.55 18.68 1.66
CA ALA A 333 10.65 19.82 1.67
C ALA A 333 9.34 19.47 0.92
N VAL A 334 8.22 20.00 1.40
CA VAL A 334 6.89 19.71 0.82
C VAL A 334 6.83 20.06 -0.66
N TRP A 335 7.45 21.17 -1.07
CA TRP A 335 7.47 21.60 -2.48
C TRP A 335 8.28 20.65 -3.37
N GLU A 336 9.36 20.03 -2.86
CA GLU A 336 10.16 19.05 -3.61
C GLU A 336 9.31 17.83 -3.93
N LEU A 337 8.60 17.30 -2.92
CA LEU A 337 7.75 16.14 -3.08
C LEU A 337 6.57 16.44 -4.02
N LEU A 338 5.93 17.60 -3.89
CA LEU A 338 4.84 18.02 -4.78
C LEU A 338 5.30 18.16 -6.23
N ALA A 339 6.49 18.74 -6.47
CA ALA A 339 7.05 18.85 -7.81
C ALA A 339 7.31 17.47 -8.44
N VAL A 340 7.90 16.54 -7.67
CA VAL A 340 8.15 15.17 -8.14
C VAL A 340 6.86 14.41 -8.40
N MET A 341 5.85 14.55 -7.52
CA MET A 341 4.53 13.96 -7.73
C MET A 341 3.87 14.49 -8.99
N PHE A 342 3.86 15.81 -9.20
CA PHE A 342 3.28 16.45 -10.38
C PHE A 342 3.93 15.95 -11.68
N VAL A 343 5.27 15.93 -11.73
CA VAL A 343 6.00 15.44 -12.91
C VAL A 343 5.78 13.95 -13.13
N SER A 344 5.79 13.15 -12.05
CA SER A 344 5.60 11.69 -12.15
C SER A 344 4.18 11.33 -12.58
N GLU A 345 3.16 12.05 -12.11
CA GLU A 345 1.78 11.89 -12.57
C GLU A 345 1.62 12.28 -14.04
N ALA A 346 2.23 13.38 -14.48
CA ALA A 346 2.17 13.80 -15.88
C ALA A 346 2.79 12.77 -16.85
N ILE A 347 3.86 12.08 -16.44
CA ILE A 347 4.58 11.11 -17.28
C ILE A 347 4.00 9.69 -17.16
N PHE A 348 3.68 9.25 -15.94
CA PHE A 348 3.35 7.86 -15.64
C PHE A 348 1.94 7.66 -15.07
N GLY A 349 1.13 8.72 -15.00
CA GLY A 349 -0.24 8.67 -14.48
C GLY A 349 -0.30 8.29 -12.99
N PRO A 350 -1.37 7.59 -12.56
CA PRO A 350 -1.56 7.21 -11.15
C PRO A 350 -0.40 6.39 -10.55
N ALA A 351 0.28 5.59 -11.37
CA ALA A 351 1.45 4.82 -10.94
C ALA A 351 2.62 5.75 -10.54
N GLY A 352 2.80 6.85 -11.28
CA GLY A 352 3.80 7.87 -10.96
C GLY A 352 3.55 8.52 -9.61
N LEU A 353 2.29 8.82 -9.29
CA LEU A 353 1.90 9.41 -8.01
C LEU A 353 2.20 8.47 -6.82
N VAL A 354 2.03 7.16 -7.00
CA VAL A 354 2.38 6.15 -5.99
C VAL A 354 3.90 5.98 -5.85
N ALA A 355 4.64 6.00 -6.96
CA ALA A 355 6.09 5.79 -6.96
C ALA A 355 6.89 7.01 -6.48
N ALA A 356 6.39 8.22 -6.70
CA ALA A 356 7.10 9.48 -6.47
C ALA A 356 7.72 9.60 -5.07
N PRO A 357 6.99 9.37 -3.95
CA PRO A 357 7.57 9.47 -2.62
C PRO A 357 8.70 8.47 -2.38
N LEU A 358 8.58 7.26 -2.92
CA LEU A 358 9.58 6.21 -2.79
C LEU A 358 10.84 6.52 -3.59
N PHE A 359 10.68 6.90 -4.85
CA PHE A 359 11.81 7.15 -5.75
C PHE A 359 12.57 8.40 -5.33
N TYR A 360 11.86 9.44 -4.87
CA TYR A 360 12.49 10.63 -4.33
C TYR A 360 13.22 10.37 -3.01
N ALA A 361 12.61 9.63 -2.08
CA ALA A 361 13.28 9.24 -0.84
C ALA A 361 14.53 8.38 -1.11
N TYR A 362 14.46 7.46 -2.08
CA TYR A 362 15.61 6.68 -2.51
C TYR A 362 16.73 7.56 -3.09
N LEU A 363 16.39 8.46 -4.03
CA LEU A 363 17.34 9.38 -4.63
C LEU A 363 18.04 10.22 -3.56
N LYS A 364 17.27 10.78 -2.61
CA LYS A 364 17.82 11.59 -1.53
C LYS A 364 18.79 10.79 -0.66
N LYS A 365 18.45 9.54 -0.31
CA LYS A 365 19.36 8.65 0.43
C LYS A 365 20.66 8.36 -0.32
N GLU A 366 20.61 8.21 -1.65
CA GLU A 366 21.82 8.03 -2.46
C GLU A 366 22.71 9.28 -2.47
N LEU A 367 22.10 10.46 -2.54
CA LEU A 367 22.80 11.75 -2.51
C LEU A 367 23.42 12.03 -1.12
N GLU A 368 22.68 11.80 -0.04
CA GLU A 368 23.17 11.90 1.34
C GLU A 368 24.34 10.92 1.57
N ALA A 369 24.23 9.68 1.08
CA ALA A 369 25.30 8.70 1.20
C ALA A 369 26.55 9.08 0.39
N ALA A 370 26.37 9.81 -0.72
CA ALA A 370 27.47 10.39 -1.50
C ALA A 370 27.99 11.72 -0.93
N ARG A 371 27.41 12.23 0.17
CA ARG A 371 27.67 13.55 0.77
C ARG A 371 27.48 14.71 -0.20
N LEU A 372 26.47 14.61 -1.05
CA LEU A 372 26.10 15.65 -2.01
C LEU A 372 25.01 16.59 -1.48
N VAL A 373 24.27 16.18 -0.44
CA VAL A 373 23.16 16.92 0.17
C VAL A 373 23.14 16.69 1.67
#